data_AF-A0A5E4S4Y5-F1
#
_entry.id   AF-A0A5E4S4Y5-F1
#
_cell.length_a   1.000
_cell.length_b   1.000
_cell.length_c   1.000
_cell.angle_alpha   90.00
_cell.angle_beta   90.00
_cell.angle_gamma   90.00
#
_symmetry.space_group_name_H-M   'P 1'
#
loop_
_entity.id
_entity.type
_entity.pdbx_description
1 polymer ?
#
loop_
_entity_poly.entity_id
_entity_poly.type
_entity_poly.pdbx_seq_one_letter_code
_entity_poly.pdbx_strand_id
1 'polypeptide(L)'
;MYGSAPDTFGKNIANPIGMIWSDAMMLDFLLDLHSMHERAAPLSVCGPLDKGIALARKLAVPDWIISDERHPRGRRTRDYAGFSDPDSSKNALLIECAQHWEAAALAVAQDVAARLLVLHRIVEPMDLPDGWQLRPGATVVRLRYLLT
;
A
#
# COMPACT_ATOMS: atom_id res chain seq x y z
N MET A 1 0.68 -23.91 -18.06
CA MET A 1 -0.79 -23.72 -18.07
C MET A 1 -1.02 -22.23 -18.19
N TYR A 2 -1.47 -21.76 -19.35
CA TYR A 2 -1.63 -20.33 -19.64
C TYR A 2 -2.77 -19.77 -18.78
N GLY A 3 -2.52 -18.68 -18.07
CA GLY A 3 -3.47 -18.06 -17.13
C GLY A 3 -4.59 -17.31 -17.84
N SER A 4 -5.61 -18.02 -18.31
CA SER A 4 -6.89 -17.40 -18.65
C SER A 4 -7.64 -17.10 -17.35
N ALA A 5 -7.94 -15.82 -17.10
CA ALA A 5 -8.77 -15.40 -15.98
C ALA A 5 -10.14 -16.10 -16.04
N PRO A 6 -10.68 -16.61 -14.90
CA PRO A 6 -11.97 -17.31 -14.89
C PRO A 6 -13.10 -16.37 -15.35
N ASP A 7 -13.97 -16.83 -16.25
CA ASP A 7 -15.13 -16.06 -16.71
C ASP A 7 -16.12 -15.87 -15.56
N THR A 8 -16.42 -14.61 -15.21
CA THR A 8 -17.43 -14.32 -14.18
C THR A 8 -18.78 -14.21 -14.88
N PHE A 9 -19.74 -15.02 -14.44
CA PHE A 9 -21.12 -15.08 -14.96
C PHE A 9 -21.32 -15.81 -16.30
N GLY A 10 -20.30 -16.46 -16.87
CA GLY A 10 -20.46 -17.21 -18.12
C GLY A 10 -20.75 -16.29 -19.32
N LYS A 11 -20.30 -15.02 -19.24
CA LYS A 11 -20.59 -13.97 -20.23
C LYS A 11 -19.39 -13.62 -21.10
N ASN A 12 -18.31 -14.40 -21.03
CA ASN A 12 -17.04 -14.10 -21.67
C ASN A 12 -16.48 -12.74 -21.23
N ILE A 13 -16.70 -12.39 -19.95
CA ILE A 13 -16.17 -11.17 -19.33
C ILE A 13 -15.02 -11.60 -18.43
N ALA A 14 -13.81 -11.16 -18.78
CA ALA A 14 -12.64 -11.39 -17.94
C ALA A 14 -12.95 -10.90 -16.52
N ASN A 15 -12.75 -11.73 -15.51
CA ASN A 15 -12.92 -11.34 -14.11
C ASN A 15 -11.88 -10.27 -13.76
N PRO A 16 -12.24 -8.97 -13.67
CA PRO A 16 -11.23 -7.94 -13.42
C PRO A 16 -10.67 -8.10 -12.01
N ILE A 17 -11.48 -8.60 -11.06
CA ILE A 17 -11.04 -8.90 -9.69
C ILE A 17 -10.06 -10.08 -9.73
N GLY A 18 -10.42 -11.18 -10.40
CA GLY A 18 -9.55 -12.35 -10.52
C GLY A 18 -8.20 -12.05 -11.19
N MET A 19 -8.19 -11.15 -12.18
CA MET A 19 -6.96 -10.71 -12.85
C MET A 19 -6.08 -9.88 -11.91
N ILE A 20 -6.64 -8.85 -11.26
CA ILE A 20 -5.92 -8.03 -10.26
C ILE A 20 -5.36 -8.91 -9.14
N TRP A 21 -6.12 -9.90 -8.69
CA TRP A 21 -5.68 -10.85 -7.67
C TRP A 21 -4.51 -11.70 -8.14
N SER A 22 -4.59 -12.25 -9.37
CA SER A 22 -3.52 -13.06 -9.93
C SER A 22 -2.21 -12.28 -10.07
N ASP A 23 -2.31 -11.05 -10.58
CA ASP A 23 -1.16 -10.15 -10.72
C ASP A 23 -0.60 -9.75 -9.34
N ALA A 24 -1.47 -9.43 -8.38
CA ALA A 24 -1.06 -9.09 -7.02
C ALA A 24 -0.25 -10.20 -6.35
N MET A 25 -0.56 -11.48 -6.63
CA MET A 25 0.19 -12.60 -6.07
C MET A 25 1.61 -12.73 -6.66
N MET A 26 1.85 -12.17 -7.86
CA MET A 26 3.18 -12.12 -8.48
C MET A 26 4.07 -11.02 -7.89
N LEU A 27 3.49 -9.97 -7.30
CA LEU A 27 4.23 -8.81 -6.78
C LEU A 27 5.05 -9.15 -5.53
N ASP A 28 6.24 -8.54 -5.40
CA ASP A 28 7.01 -8.56 -4.15
C ASP A 28 6.54 -7.50 -3.17
N PHE A 29 6.11 -6.35 -3.69
CA PHE A 29 5.62 -5.22 -2.90
C PHE A 29 4.30 -4.72 -3.46
N LEU A 30 3.33 -4.49 -2.57
CA LEU A 30 2.05 -3.88 -2.90
C LEU A 30 1.91 -2.55 -2.17
N LEU A 31 1.67 -1.47 -2.92
CA LEU A 31 1.30 -0.17 -2.39
C LEU A 31 -0.10 0.19 -2.87
N ASP A 32 -1.03 0.26 -1.93
CA ASP A 32 -2.44 0.54 -2.19
C ASP A 32 -2.74 1.99 -1.77
N LEU A 33 -2.97 2.87 -2.74
CA LEU A 33 -3.13 4.31 -2.51
C LEU A 33 -4.61 4.69 -2.44
N HIS A 34 -5.01 5.24 -1.29
CA HIS A 34 -6.35 5.71 -1.02
C HIS A 34 -6.35 7.19 -0.64
N SER A 35 -7.51 7.80 -0.76
CA SER A 35 -7.81 9.05 -0.10
C SER A 35 -9.07 8.85 0.75
N MET A 36 -9.26 9.72 1.73
CA MET A 36 -10.30 9.62 2.73
C MET A 36 -11.50 10.48 2.38
N HIS A 37 -12.69 10.04 2.78
CA HIS A 37 -13.89 10.89 2.70
C HIS A 37 -13.78 12.07 3.66
N GLU A 38 -13.34 11.80 4.88
CA GLU A 38 -13.16 12.81 5.93
C GLU A 38 -11.79 13.48 5.85
N ARG A 39 -11.74 14.74 6.28
CA ARG A 39 -10.47 15.46 6.42
C ARG A 39 -9.73 14.98 7.67
N ALA A 40 -8.71 14.16 7.45
CA ALA A 40 -7.83 13.63 8.49
C ALA A 40 -6.36 13.71 8.07
N ALA A 41 -5.46 13.59 9.05
CA ALA A 41 -4.04 13.46 8.79
C ALA A 41 -3.76 12.18 7.98
N PRO A 42 -2.88 12.24 6.97
CA PRO A 42 -2.51 11.06 6.21
C PRO A 42 -1.94 9.96 7.10
N LEU A 43 -2.18 8.70 6.75
CA LEU A 43 -1.73 7.56 7.56
C LEU A 43 -1.39 6.34 6.70
N SER A 44 -0.41 5.57 7.16
CA SER A 44 -0.11 4.23 6.67
C SER A 44 -0.96 3.24 7.43
N VAL A 45 -1.60 2.31 6.74
CA VAL A 45 -2.22 1.13 7.35
C VAL A 45 -1.41 -0.09 6.92
N CYS A 46 -0.97 -0.88 7.89
CA CYS A 46 -0.29 -2.16 7.70
C CYS A 46 -1.06 -3.30 8.40
N GLY A 47 -0.77 -4.54 8.00
CA GLY A 47 -1.25 -5.73 8.70
C GLY A 47 -0.54 -5.93 10.04
N PRO A 48 -0.87 -6.99 10.80
CA PRO A 48 -0.38 -7.16 12.18
C PRO A 48 1.08 -7.63 12.28
N LEU A 49 1.73 -7.90 11.14
CA LEU A 49 3.09 -8.43 11.11
C LEU A 49 4.14 -7.32 11.23
N ASP A 50 5.22 -7.60 11.97
CA ASP A 50 6.35 -6.66 12.17
C ASP A 50 6.95 -6.16 10.85
N LYS A 51 6.97 -7.00 9.80
CA LYS A 51 7.49 -6.60 8.49
C LYS A 51 6.73 -5.43 7.87
N GLY A 52 5.42 -5.34 8.08
CA GLY A 52 4.60 -4.23 7.58
C GLY A 52 4.93 -2.93 8.30
N ILE A 53 5.00 -2.99 9.63
CA ILE A 53 5.40 -1.86 10.48
C ILE A 53 6.82 -1.39 10.14
N ALA A 54 7.75 -2.32 9.96
CA ALA A 54 9.13 -2.03 9.59
C ALA A 54 9.23 -1.35 8.23
N LEU A 55 8.45 -1.79 7.23
CA LEU A 55 8.40 -1.14 5.93
C LEU A 55 7.85 0.29 6.04
N ALA A 56 6.73 0.48 6.74
CA ALA A 56 6.15 1.82 6.92
C ALA A 56 7.12 2.78 7.65
N ARG A 57 7.86 2.28 8.65
CA ARG A 57 8.92 3.05 9.32
C ARG A 57 10.07 3.43 8.38
N LYS A 58 10.46 2.53 7.46
CA LYS A 58 11.52 2.83 6.46
C LYS A 58 11.08 3.90 5.46
N LEU A 59 9.81 3.92 5.08
CA LEU A 59 9.28 5.01 4.23
C LEU A 59 9.28 6.35 5.00
N ALA A 60 8.99 6.32 6.30
CA ALA A 60 8.95 7.49 7.19
C ALA A 60 7.92 8.56 6.80
N VAL A 61 7.01 8.24 5.87
CA VAL A 61 5.87 9.08 5.45
C VAL A 61 4.71 8.14 5.13
N PRO A 62 3.47 8.49 5.53
CA PRO A 62 3.11 9.57 6.46
C PRO A 62 3.46 9.26 7.93
N ASP A 63 3.30 10.26 8.80
CA ASP A 63 3.70 10.23 10.22
C ASP A 63 2.98 9.17 11.06
N TRP A 64 1.78 8.76 10.66
CA TRP A 64 0.99 7.78 11.40
C TRP A 64 1.07 6.41 10.74
N ILE A 65 1.38 5.40 11.54
CA ILE A 65 1.21 3.98 11.21
C ILE A 65 0.09 3.41 12.06
N ILE A 66 -0.87 2.82 11.39
CA ILE A 66 -1.95 2.04 11.96
C ILE A 66 -1.69 0.58 11.63
N SER A 67 -1.56 -0.26 12.65
CA SER A 67 -1.50 -1.72 12.50
C SER A 67 -2.84 -2.31 12.88
N ASP A 68 -3.50 -2.99 11.94
CA ASP A 68 -4.76 -3.70 12.19
C ASP A 68 -4.69 -5.14 11.68
N GLU A 69 -5.44 -6.05 12.32
CA GLU A 69 -5.47 -7.46 11.95
C GLU A 69 -6.36 -7.73 10.73
N ARG A 70 -7.57 -7.16 10.72
CA ARG A 70 -8.59 -7.35 9.69
C ARG A 70 -9.57 -6.17 9.66
N HIS A 71 -10.06 -5.79 8.49
CA HIS A 71 -11.19 -4.85 8.40
C HIS A 71 -12.51 -5.58 8.69
N PRO A 72 -13.44 -4.97 9.45
CA PRO A 72 -14.81 -5.46 9.57
C PRO A 72 -15.57 -5.68 8.24
N ARG A 73 -15.13 -5.06 7.14
CA ARG A 73 -15.72 -5.18 5.81
C ARG A 73 -15.10 -6.30 4.97
N GLY A 74 -14.30 -7.16 5.60
CA GLY A 74 -13.62 -8.29 4.96
C GLY A 74 -12.12 -8.09 4.81
N ARG A 75 -11.48 -9.07 4.20
CA ARG A 75 -10.03 -9.04 3.94
C ARG A 75 -9.70 -8.07 2.81
N ARG A 76 -8.64 -7.31 2.98
CA ARG A 76 -8.03 -6.43 1.97
C ARG A 76 -6.96 -7.22 1.19
N THR A 77 -6.52 -6.72 0.04
CA THR A 77 -5.52 -7.41 -0.80
C THR A 77 -4.25 -7.80 -0.04
N ARG A 78 -3.80 -6.93 0.86
CA ARG A 78 -2.64 -7.13 1.74
C ARG A 78 -2.76 -8.32 2.72
N ASP A 79 -3.96 -8.83 2.96
CA ASP A 79 -4.20 -9.85 3.99
C ASP A 79 -4.01 -11.29 3.46
N TYR A 80 -3.50 -11.44 2.23
CA TYR A 80 -3.42 -12.72 1.52
C TYR A 80 -1.99 -13.09 1.09
N ALA A 81 -1.78 -14.39 0.93
CA ALA A 81 -0.54 -15.00 0.43
C ALA A 81 0.71 -14.47 1.14
N GLY A 82 1.79 -14.21 0.39
CA GLY A 82 3.06 -13.77 0.95
C GLY A 82 2.97 -12.46 1.73
N PHE A 83 1.96 -11.61 1.51
CA PHE A 83 1.82 -10.37 2.28
C PHE A 83 1.45 -10.62 3.75
N SER A 84 0.69 -11.68 4.04
CA SER A 84 0.28 -12.08 5.39
C SER A 84 1.04 -13.28 5.97
N ASP A 85 2.12 -13.69 5.30
CA ASP A 85 3.02 -14.76 5.75
C ASP A 85 4.28 -14.15 6.42
N PRO A 86 4.54 -14.40 7.72
CA PRO A 86 5.72 -13.87 8.42
C PRO A 86 7.05 -14.33 7.82
N ASP A 87 7.10 -15.49 7.16
CA ASP A 87 8.32 -16.05 6.58
C ASP A 87 8.57 -15.57 5.13
N SER A 88 7.58 -14.89 4.54
CA SER A 88 7.69 -14.34 3.20
C SER A 88 8.31 -12.94 3.19
N SER A 89 9.24 -12.70 2.26
CA SER A 89 9.81 -11.37 2.00
C SER A 89 8.82 -10.39 1.37
N LYS A 90 7.67 -10.87 0.86
CA LYS A 90 6.66 -10.02 0.24
C LYS A 90 6.02 -9.09 1.26
N ASN A 91 5.65 -7.87 0.87
CA ASN A 91 5.10 -6.91 1.81
C ASN A 91 4.06 -5.98 1.17
N ALA A 92 3.15 -5.45 1.98
CA ALA A 92 2.05 -4.63 1.50
C ALA A 92 1.71 -3.49 2.47
N LEU A 93 1.49 -2.30 1.93
CA LEU A 93 1.03 -1.12 2.66
C LEU A 93 -0.16 -0.48 1.95
N LEU A 94 -1.10 0.00 2.75
CA LEU A 94 -2.16 0.90 2.30
C LEU A 94 -1.84 2.30 2.82
N ILE A 95 -1.99 3.33 1.99
CA ILE A 95 -1.80 4.72 2.40
C ILE A 95 -3.09 5.49 2.21
N GLU A 96 -3.58 6.08 3.29
CA GLU A 96 -4.63 7.08 3.27
C GLU A 96 -3.99 8.45 3.11
N CYS A 97 -3.96 8.97 1.89
CA CYS A 97 -3.07 10.06 1.48
C CYS A 97 -3.50 11.46 1.94
N ALA A 98 -4.80 11.68 2.14
CA ALA A 98 -5.49 12.86 2.69
C ALA A 98 -6.96 12.78 2.24
N GLN A 99 -7.72 13.86 2.36
CA GLN A 99 -9.10 13.92 1.90
C GLN A 99 -9.22 13.90 0.36
N HIS A 100 -10.32 13.33 -0.11
CA HIS A 100 -10.74 13.28 -1.50
C HIS A 100 -10.68 14.66 -2.18
N TRP A 101 -9.87 14.77 -3.23
CA TRP A 101 -9.81 15.91 -4.15
C TRP A 101 -8.96 17.08 -3.65
N GLU A 102 -8.29 16.90 -2.51
CA GLU A 102 -7.26 17.83 -2.04
C GLU A 102 -5.91 17.57 -2.70
N ALA A 103 -5.22 18.65 -3.06
CA ALA A 103 -3.86 18.59 -3.58
C ALA A 103 -2.90 17.89 -2.60
N ALA A 104 -3.20 17.91 -1.30
CA ALA A 104 -2.46 17.19 -0.27
C ALA A 104 -2.44 15.67 -0.50
N ALA A 105 -3.51 15.08 -1.05
CA ALA A 105 -3.57 13.64 -1.33
C ALA A 105 -2.58 13.25 -2.44
N LEU A 106 -2.54 14.04 -3.53
CA LEU A 106 -1.57 13.83 -4.61
C LEU A 106 -0.14 13.92 -4.09
N ALA A 107 0.11 14.97 -3.30
CA ALA A 107 1.37 15.26 -2.65
C ALA A 107 1.92 14.08 -1.82
N VAL A 108 1.06 13.43 -1.02
CA VAL A 108 1.45 12.27 -0.20
C VAL A 108 1.58 11.01 -1.04
N ALA A 109 0.66 10.80 -2.00
CA ALA A 109 0.69 9.66 -2.90
C ALA A 109 1.99 9.61 -3.74
N GLN A 110 2.44 10.75 -4.27
CA GLN A 110 3.69 10.84 -5.01
C GLN A 110 4.91 10.57 -4.11
N ASP A 111 4.95 11.17 -2.92
CA ASP A 111 6.07 11.01 -1.98
C ASP A 111 6.22 9.55 -1.55
N VAL A 112 5.13 8.90 -1.13
CA VAL A 112 5.19 7.50 -0.67
C VAL A 112 5.50 6.52 -1.81
N ALA A 113 4.98 6.77 -3.01
CA ALA A 113 5.30 5.97 -4.19
C ALA A 113 6.78 6.12 -4.57
N ALA A 114 7.30 7.36 -4.61
CA ALA A 114 8.71 7.64 -4.86
C ALA A 114 9.62 6.90 -3.88
N ARG A 115 9.31 6.98 -2.58
CA ARG A 115 10.09 6.32 -1.52
C ARG A 115 10.09 4.81 -1.67
N LEU A 116 8.95 4.20 -1.98
CA LEU A 116 8.88 2.76 -2.17
C LEU A 116 9.76 2.33 -3.35
N LEU A 117 9.64 3.02 -4.49
CA LEU A 117 10.42 2.73 -5.69
C LEU A 117 11.93 2.87 -5.43
N VAL A 118 12.35 3.94 -4.76
CA VAL A 118 13.75 4.18 -4.39
C VAL A 118 14.25 3.17 -3.35
N LEU A 119 13.46 2.90 -2.30
CA LEU A 119 13.83 1.96 -1.22
C LEU A 119 14.12 0.56 -1.77
N HIS A 120 13.34 0.14 -2.77
CA HIS A 120 13.49 -1.16 -3.43
C HIS A 120 14.37 -1.13 -4.68
N ARG A 121 15.02 0.02 -4.97
CA ARG A 121 15.92 0.20 -6.13
C ARG A 121 15.26 -0.14 -7.46
N ILE A 122 13.96 0.12 -7.57
CA ILE A 122 13.22 0.02 -8.82
C ILE A 122 13.53 1.26 -9.68
N VAL A 123 13.74 2.40 -9.03
CA VAL A 123 14.08 3.69 -9.64
C VAL A 123 15.18 4.34 -8.80
N GLU A 124 16.18 4.94 -9.45
CA GLU A 124 17.17 5.76 -8.75
C GLU A 124 16.58 7.14 -8.39
N PRO A 125 16.99 7.80 -7.29
CA PRO A 125 16.41 9.08 -6.90
C PRO A 125 16.44 10.17 -7.98
N MET A 126 17.43 10.12 -8.87
CA MET A 126 17.60 11.09 -9.96
C MET A 126 16.66 10.85 -11.15
N ASP A 127 16.06 9.66 -11.24
CA ASP A 127 15.13 9.28 -12.31
C ASP A 127 13.66 9.49 -11.91
N LEU A 128 13.41 10.06 -10.72
CA LEU A 128 12.07 10.42 -10.29
C LEU A 128 11.50 11.54 -11.19
N PRO A 129 10.19 11.50 -11.53
CA PRO A 129 9.59 12.53 -12.36
C PRO A 129 9.69 13.93 -11.73
N ASP A 130 9.76 14.95 -12.58
CA ASP A 130 9.73 16.34 -12.15
C ASP A 130 8.53 16.62 -11.23
N GLY A 131 8.80 17.26 -10.09
CA GLY A 131 7.80 17.57 -9.08
C GLY A 131 7.51 16.46 -8.06
N TRP A 132 8.05 15.24 -8.24
CA TRP A 132 7.97 14.19 -7.21
C TRP A 132 9.01 14.46 -6.12
N GLN A 133 8.61 15.24 -5.13
CA GLN A 133 9.49 15.66 -4.03
C GLN A 133 9.49 14.62 -2.91
N LEU A 134 10.67 14.05 -2.62
CA LEU A 134 10.92 13.32 -1.38
C LEU A 134 11.00 14.33 -0.23
N ARG A 135 9.91 14.54 0.49
CA ARG A 135 9.87 15.49 1.60
C ARG A 135 10.82 15.06 2.72
N PRO A 136 11.20 15.94 3.65
CA PRO A 136 11.79 15.48 4.90
C PRO A 136 10.83 14.46 5.53
N GLY A 137 11.29 13.22 5.74
CA GLY A 137 10.49 12.21 6.40
C GLY A 137 10.19 12.60 7.84
N ALA A 138 9.16 11.98 8.43
CA ALA A 138 8.84 12.21 9.83
C ALA A 138 10.03 11.81 10.72
N THR A 139 10.48 12.74 11.58
CA THR A 139 11.50 12.42 12.60
C THR A 139 10.99 11.39 13.61
N VAL A 140 9.67 11.32 13.80
CA VAL A 140 8.99 10.35 14.65
C VAL A 140 7.77 9.81 13.91
N VAL A 141 7.75 8.50 13.65
CA VAL A 141 6.58 7.81 13.12
C VAL A 141 5.78 7.21 14.26
N ARG A 142 4.53 7.64 14.42
CA ARG A 142 3.63 7.24 15.50
C ARG A 142 2.92 5.94 15.14
N LEU A 143 3.09 4.90 15.96
CA LEU A 143 2.44 3.61 15.77
C LEU A 143 1.22 3.49 16.68
N ARG A 144 0.09 3.06 16.12
CA ARG A 144 -1.10 2.67 16.87
C ARG A 144 -1.58 1.29 16.42
N TYR A 145 -1.79 0.40 17.38
CA TYR A 145 -2.47 -0.87 17.14
C TYR A 145 -3.98 -0.67 17.27
N LEU A 146 -4.74 -1.10 16.27
CA LEU A 146 -6.18 -1.23 16.35
C LEU A 146 -6.50 -2.70 16.61
N LEU A 147 -6.66 -3.03 17.89
CA LEU A 147 -7.26 -4.28 18.30
C LEU A 147 -8.78 -4.13 18.13
N THR A 148 -9.40 -5.06 17.41
CA THR A 148 -10.87 -5.16 17.30
C THR A 148 -11.46 -5.72 18.57
#